data_AF-A0A3D9CWL2-F1
#
_entry.id   AF-A0A3D9CWL2-F1
#
_cell.length_a   1.000
_cell.length_b   1.000
_cell.length_c   1.000
_cell.angle_alpha   90.00
_cell.angle_beta   90.00
_cell.angle_gamma   90.00
#
_symmetry.space_group_name_H-M   'P 1'
#
loop_
_entity.id
_entity.type
_entity.pdbx_description
1 polymer ?
#
loop_
_entity_poly.entity_id
_entity_poly.type
_entity_poly.pdbx_seq_one_letter_code
_entity_poly.pdbx_strand_id
1 'polypeptide(L)'
;GGSKKTENFGEGDFWIIKISKDGKTEWEKNFGGKGDDHLRTLALTSSGYLIGGESRSERSGNKTAGIEDGTDLWLISINERGEESWQKSYSFGNRDILMGTSVIQSQDSRAKNQDLTKGILLGGYTQAEGRIESNDETFWMLYLNS
;
A
#
# COMPACT_ATOMS: atom_id res chain seq x y z
N GLY A 1 9.02 22.49 -6.62
CA GLY A 1 8.07 21.37 -6.50
C GLY A 1 7.99 20.69 -7.85
N GLY A 2 8.08 19.36 -7.89
CA GLY A 2 7.94 18.60 -9.13
C GLY A 2 6.46 18.41 -9.46
N SER A 3 6.06 18.69 -10.70
CA SER A 3 4.79 18.22 -11.25
C SER A 3 4.90 16.73 -11.55
N LYS A 4 3.80 15.98 -11.37
CA LYS A 4 3.71 14.58 -11.80
C LYS A 4 4.06 14.48 -13.29
N LYS A 5 5.01 13.60 -13.64
CA LYS A 5 5.43 13.43 -15.05
C LYS A 5 4.70 12.29 -15.77
N THR A 6 3.96 11.46 -15.04
CA THR A 6 3.22 10.34 -15.61
C THR A 6 1.72 10.62 -15.60
N GLU A 7 1.04 10.19 -16.65
CA GLU A 7 -0.42 10.19 -16.69
C GLU A 7 -0.99 9.19 -15.66
N ASN A 8 -2.23 9.42 -15.24
CA ASN A 8 -2.94 8.46 -14.41
C ASN A 8 -3.35 7.23 -15.24
N PHE A 9 -3.40 6.06 -14.60
CA PHE A 9 -4.02 4.88 -15.21
C PHE A 9 -5.56 4.93 -15.13
N GLY A 10 -6.09 5.61 -14.10
CA GLY A 10 -7.52 5.75 -13.85
C GLY A 10 -7.89 7.06 -13.18
N GLU A 11 -8.90 6.99 -12.30
CA GLU A 11 -9.43 8.15 -11.57
C GLU A 11 -8.43 8.67 -10.53
N GLY A 12 -7.71 7.76 -9.88
CA GLY A 12 -6.68 8.04 -8.89
C GLY A 12 -5.63 6.92 -8.85
N ASP A 13 -4.38 7.27 -8.62
CA ASP A 13 -3.26 6.33 -8.56
C ASP A 13 -2.41 6.57 -7.31
N PHE A 14 -1.70 5.53 -6.86
CA PHE A 14 -0.61 5.69 -5.92
C PHE A 14 0.57 6.36 -6.63
N TRP A 15 0.87 7.61 -6.28
CA TRP A 15 2.04 8.33 -6.78
C TRP A 15 3.08 8.54 -5.68
N ILE A 16 4.28 7.99 -5.88
CA ILE A 16 5.37 8.00 -4.91
C ILE A 16 6.57 8.69 -5.55
N ILE A 17 7.19 9.61 -4.80
CA ILE A 17 8.37 10.35 -5.25
C ILE A 17 9.45 10.18 -4.18
N LYS A 18 10.63 9.74 -4.61
CA LYS A 18 11.84 9.83 -3.79
C LYS A 18 12.61 11.07 -4.18
N ILE A 19 12.95 11.87 -3.18
CA ILE A 19 13.65 13.13 -3.34
C ILE A 19 14.92 13.06 -2.51
N SER A 20 16.03 13.52 -3.09
CA SER A 20 17.31 13.65 -2.42
C SER A 20 17.27 14.75 -1.35
N LYS A 21 18.28 14.78 -0.47
CA LYS A 21 18.37 15.80 0.60
C LYS A 21 18.44 17.24 0.05
N ASP A 22 18.96 17.42 -1.16
CA ASP A 22 19.03 18.70 -1.87
C ASP A 22 17.77 19.02 -2.70
N GLY A 23 16.71 18.23 -2.57
CA GLY A 23 15.42 18.51 -3.19
C GLY A 23 15.30 18.06 -4.65
N LYS A 24 16.23 17.26 -5.17
CA LYS A 24 16.15 16.70 -6.52
C LYS A 24 15.36 15.40 -6.52
N THR A 25 14.50 15.20 -7.51
CA THR A 25 13.82 13.92 -7.71
C THR A 25 14.85 12.85 -8.07
N GLU A 26 14.97 11.82 -7.23
CA GLU A 26 15.77 10.63 -7.55
C GLU A 26 14.97 9.71 -8.48
N TRP A 27 13.72 9.45 -8.14
CA TRP A 27 12.77 8.73 -8.97
C TRP A 27 11.33 9.07 -8.60
N GLU A 28 10.41 8.81 -9.52
CA GLU A 28 8.96 8.81 -9.26
C GLU A 28 8.34 7.52 -9.81
N LYS A 29 7.30 7.03 -9.15
CA LYS A 29 6.57 5.82 -9.52
C LYS A 29 5.07 6.08 -9.40
N ASN A 30 4.33 5.51 -10.33
CA ASN A 30 2.88 5.60 -10.38
C ASN A 30 2.32 4.19 -10.45
N PHE A 31 1.37 3.85 -9.59
CA PHE A 31 0.72 2.55 -9.57
C PHE A 31 -0.79 2.74 -9.52
N GLY A 32 -1.51 2.16 -10.46
CA GLY A 32 -2.96 2.23 -10.49
C GLY A 32 -3.57 1.34 -11.57
N GLY A 33 -4.88 1.14 -11.45
CA GLY A 33 -5.74 0.62 -12.50
C GLY A 33 -6.68 1.69 -13.03
N LYS A 34 -7.77 1.28 -13.69
CA LYS A 34 -8.76 2.19 -14.29
C LYS A 34 -9.68 2.88 -13.28
N GLY A 35 -9.79 2.34 -12.07
CA GLY A 35 -10.64 2.88 -11.00
C GLY A 35 -9.91 3.94 -10.18
N ASP A 36 -10.35 4.07 -8.93
CA ASP A 36 -9.80 5.01 -7.96
C ASP A 36 -8.94 4.26 -6.93
N ASP A 37 -7.63 4.54 -6.95
CA ASP A 37 -6.63 3.94 -6.07
C ASP A 37 -6.04 5.00 -5.13
N HIS A 38 -6.27 4.78 -3.84
CA HIS A 38 -6.05 5.72 -2.77
C HIS A 38 -4.92 5.32 -1.83
N LEU A 39 -3.77 5.98 -1.95
CA LEU A 39 -2.64 5.75 -1.07
C LEU A 39 -2.94 6.19 0.37
N ARG A 40 -2.55 5.39 1.36
CA ARG A 40 -2.71 5.70 2.80
C ARG A 40 -1.44 5.59 3.62
N THR A 41 -0.56 4.66 3.25
CA THR A 41 0.64 4.38 4.02
C THR A 41 1.86 4.17 3.13
N LEU A 42 3.01 4.54 3.67
CA LEU A 42 4.32 4.16 3.17
C LEU A 42 5.20 3.82 4.38
N ALA A 43 5.77 2.62 4.37
CA ALA A 43 6.58 2.08 5.46
C ALA A 43 7.94 1.65 4.92
N LEU A 44 9.02 2.09 5.57
CA LEU A 44 10.38 1.65 5.26
C LEU A 44 10.60 0.23 5.80
N THR A 45 11.10 -0.65 4.95
CA THR A 45 11.54 -2.00 5.31
C THR A 45 13.06 -2.10 5.11
N SER A 46 13.63 -3.19 5.60
CA SER A 46 15.02 -3.60 5.31
C SER A 46 15.33 -3.77 3.82
N SER A 47 14.32 -4.05 2.98
CA SER A 47 14.45 -4.38 1.55
C SER A 47 13.97 -3.25 0.63
N GLY A 48 13.41 -2.17 1.19
CA GLY A 48 12.87 -1.05 0.44
C GLY A 48 11.66 -0.45 1.16
N TYR A 49 10.51 -0.45 0.49
CA TYR A 49 9.29 0.16 1.02
C TYR A 49 8.08 -0.74 0.82
N LEU A 50 7.21 -0.78 1.82
CA LEU A 50 5.83 -1.22 1.66
C LEU A 50 4.94 0.01 1.50
N ILE A 51 4.16 0.02 0.43
CA ILE A 51 3.19 1.05 0.10
C ILE A 51 1.80 0.40 0.21
N GLY A 52 0.81 1.13 0.71
CA GLY A 52 -0.52 0.56 0.86
C GLY A 52 -1.65 1.58 0.95
N GLY A 53 -2.85 1.13 0.60
CA GLY A 53 -4.07 1.94 0.65
C GLY A 53 -5.25 1.19 0.06
N GLU A 54 -6.35 1.88 -0.19
CA GLU A 54 -7.55 1.29 -0.77
C GLU A 54 -7.52 1.33 -2.30
N SER A 55 -8.17 0.38 -2.94
CA SER A 55 -8.27 0.31 -4.39
C SER A 55 -9.66 -0.14 -4.82
N ARG A 56 -10.26 0.57 -5.78
CA ARG A 56 -11.47 0.14 -6.52
C ARG A 56 -11.15 -0.41 -7.91
N SER A 57 -9.87 -0.61 -8.19
CA SER A 57 -9.41 -0.99 -9.52
C SER A 57 -9.33 -2.51 -9.71
N GLU A 58 -10.02 -3.00 -10.74
CA GLU A 58 -9.71 -4.30 -11.36
C GLU A 58 -8.31 -4.33 -11.97
N ARG A 59 -7.85 -5.54 -12.33
CA ARG A 59 -6.55 -5.74 -13.01
C ARG A 59 -6.49 -4.94 -14.31
N SER A 60 -5.74 -3.84 -14.28
CA SER A 60 -5.62 -2.88 -15.39
C SER A 60 -4.47 -1.91 -15.10
N GLY A 61 -4.06 -1.10 -16.09
CA GLY A 61 -2.89 -0.24 -15.94
C GLY A 61 -1.64 -1.07 -15.63
N ASN A 62 -0.99 -0.78 -14.49
CA ASN A 62 0.08 -1.61 -13.94
C ASN A 62 -0.31 -2.34 -12.64
N LYS A 63 -1.58 -2.31 -12.25
CA LYS A 63 -2.11 -3.09 -11.14
C LYS A 63 -2.32 -4.54 -11.57
N THR A 64 -1.66 -5.47 -10.87
CA THR A 64 -1.72 -6.91 -11.16
C THR A 64 -2.58 -7.69 -10.17
N ALA A 65 -2.84 -7.12 -8.99
CA ALA A 65 -3.81 -7.65 -8.03
C ALA A 65 -5.23 -7.29 -8.47
N GLY A 66 -6.17 -8.24 -8.46
CA GLY A 66 -7.59 -7.93 -8.72
C GLY A 66 -8.26 -7.31 -7.50
N ILE A 67 -9.55 -7.06 -7.60
CA ILE A 67 -10.41 -6.79 -6.45
C ILE A 67 -11.47 -7.89 -6.35
N GLU A 68 -12.09 -8.05 -5.19
CA GLU A 68 -13.25 -8.92 -5.01
C GLU A 68 -14.56 -8.14 -5.10
N ASP A 69 -14.78 -7.17 -4.20
CA ASP A 69 -15.95 -6.29 -4.19
C ASP A 69 -15.59 -4.93 -3.56
N GLY A 70 -16.31 -3.87 -3.96
CA GLY A 70 -16.12 -2.51 -3.43
C GLY A 70 -14.67 -1.99 -3.43
N THR A 71 -14.07 -1.82 -2.26
CA THR A 71 -12.67 -1.39 -2.06
C THR A 71 -11.88 -2.43 -1.28
N ASP A 72 -10.77 -2.90 -1.86
CA ASP A 72 -9.83 -3.79 -1.18
C ASP A 72 -8.57 -3.05 -0.71
N LEU A 73 -7.94 -3.58 0.34
CA LEU A 73 -6.59 -3.17 0.74
C LEU A 73 -5.60 -3.62 -0.34
N TRP A 74 -4.97 -2.68 -1.04
CA TRP A 74 -3.93 -2.95 -2.02
C TRP A 74 -2.56 -2.55 -1.46
N LEU A 75 -1.65 -3.53 -1.42
CA LEU A 75 -0.28 -3.38 -0.95
C LEU A 75 0.72 -3.62 -2.09
N ILE A 76 1.76 -2.79 -2.12
CA ILE A 76 2.85 -2.86 -3.10
C ILE A 76 4.17 -2.85 -2.35
N SER A 77 4.99 -3.86 -2.56
CA SER A 77 6.38 -3.86 -2.11
C SER A 77 7.27 -3.38 -3.24
N ILE A 78 8.10 -2.38 -2.97
CA ILE A 78 9.11 -1.88 -3.90
C ILE A 78 10.49 -1.92 -3.24
N ASN A 79 11.54 -2.05 -4.05
CA ASN A 79 12.91 -1.88 -3.56
C ASN A 79 13.30 -0.40 -3.43
N GLU A 80 14.52 -0.11 -2.98
CA GLU A 80 15.01 1.27 -2.78
C GLU A 80 15.07 2.13 -4.06
N ARG A 81 15.05 1.48 -5.24
CA ARG A 81 15.03 2.11 -6.57
C ARG A 81 13.62 2.31 -7.12
N GLY A 82 12.60 1.94 -6.34
CA GLY A 82 11.19 2.00 -6.75
C GLY A 82 10.82 0.94 -7.78
N GLU A 83 11.56 -0.18 -7.84
CA GLU A 83 11.19 -1.33 -8.67
C GLU A 83 10.25 -2.23 -7.87
N GLU A 84 9.14 -2.61 -8.50
CA GLU A 84 8.16 -3.51 -7.90
C GLU A 84 8.77 -4.88 -7.61
N SER A 85 8.53 -5.37 -6.40
CA SER A 85 8.80 -6.76 -6.00
C SER A 85 7.54 -7.61 -6.07
N TRP A 86 6.42 -7.08 -5.57
CA TRP A 86 5.11 -7.73 -5.63
C TRP A 86 3.97 -6.75 -5.35
N GLN A 87 2.77 -7.14 -5.74
CA GLN A 87 1.50 -6.51 -5.36
C GLN A 87 0.56 -7.56 -4.78
N LYS A 88 -0.23 -7.19 -3.78
CA LYS A 88 -1.28 -8.03 -3.20
C LYS A 88 -2.51 -7.22 -2.85
N SER A 89 -3.68 -7.79 -3.07
CA SER A 89 -4.95 -7.26 -2.58
C SER A 89 -5.47 -8.18 -1.48
N TYR A 90 -6.05 -7.59 -0.44
CA TYR A 90 -6.72 -8.27 0.64
C TYR A 90 -8.10 -7.64 0.81
N SER A 91 -9.13 -8.49 0.77
CA SER A 91 -10.51 -8.09 1.01
C SER A 91 -10.93 -8.56 2.40
N PHE A 92 -11.51 -7.67 3.19
CA PHE A 92 -12.10 -7.98 4.49
C PHE A 92 -13.62 -7.73 4.51
N GLY A 93 -14.18 -7.24 3.41
CA GLY A 93 -15.58 -6.92 3.22
C GLY A 93 -15.75 -6.01 2.01
N ASN A 94 -16.91 -5.37 1.87
CA ASN A 94 -17.17 -4.51 0.72
C ASN A 94 -16.31 -3.25 0.74
N ARG A 95 -16.19 -2.57 1.90
CA ARG A 95 -15.44 -1.32 1.99
C ARG A 95 -14.34 -1.35 3.04
N ASP A 96 -13.14 -1.73 2.64
CA ASP A 96 -11.96 -1.72 3.51
C ASP A 96 -11.28 -0.35 3.58
N ILE A 97 -10.97 0.11 4.80
CA ILE A 97 -10.24 1.36 5.06
C ILE A 97 -9.00 1.08 5.90
N LEU A 98 -7.82 1.49 5.44
CA LEU A 98 -6.57 1.37 6.19
C LEU A 98 -6.39 2.56 7.15
N MET A 99 -6.18 2.27 8.44
CA MET A 99 -6.06 3.30 9.48
C MET A 99 -4.65 3.44 10.05
N GLY A 100 -3.88 2.35 10.09
CA GLY A 100 -2.58 2.37 10.73
C GLY A 100 -1.63 1.29 10.23
N THR A 101 -0.34 1.61 10.29
CA THR A 101 0.75 0.73 9.88
C THR A 101 1.87 0.81 10.90
N SER A 102 2.43 -0.34 11.28
CA SER A 102 3.60 -0.44 12.16
C SER A 102 4.58 -1.46 11.60
N VAL A 103 5.86 -1.11 11.58
CA VAL A 103 6.95 -2.00 11.16
C VAL A 103 7.66 -2.53 12.39
N ILE A 104 7.69 -3.85 12.54
CA ILE A 104 8.40 -4.54 13.61
C ILE A 104 9.80 -4.88 13.11
N GLN A 105 10.80 -4.28 13.74
CA GLN A 105 12.21 -4.51 13.41
C GLN A 105 12.90 -5.32 14.51
N SER A 106 13.87 -6.15 14.10
CA SER A 106 14.79 -6.82 15.01
C SER A 106 15.68 -5.81 15.71
N GLN A 107 15.90 -6.01 17.01
CA GLN A 107 16.88 -5.26 17.78
C GLN A 107 18.30 -5.84 17.68
N ASP A 108 18.49 -6.94 16.94
CA ASP A 108 19.80 -7.59 16.86
C ASP A 108 20.76 -6.85 15.92
N SER A 109 21.62 -6.04 16.52
CA SER A 109 22.68 -5.27 15.86
C SER A 109 23.83 -6.12 15.30
N ARG A 110 23.85 -7.44 15.55
CA ARG A 110 24.90 -8.36 15.09
C ARG A 110 24.62 -8.99 13.74
N ALA A 111 23.41 -8.82 13.21
CA ALA A 111 22.99 -9.43 11.96
C ALA A 111 23.46 -8.61 10.74
N LYS A 112 24.76 -8.65 10.43
CA LYS A 112 25.24 -8.16 9.13
C LYS A 112 24.61 -9.03 8.03
N ASN A 113 23.87 -8.40 7.12
CA ASN A 113 23.20 -9.01 5.95
C ASN A 113 21.95 -9.87 6.23
N GLN A 114 21.19 -9.62 7.30
CA GLN A 114 19.86 -10.23 7.46
C GLN A 114 18.73 -9.22 7.32
N ASP A 115 17.56 -9.72 6.92
CA ASP A 115 16.32 -8.96 6.99
C ASP A 115 16.02 -8.55 8.44
N LEU A 116 16.15 -7.24 8.70
CA LEU A 116 15.86 -6.64 9.99
C LEU A 116 14.37 -6.38 10.19
N THR A 117 13.57 -6.36 9.12
CA THR A 117 12.11 -6.41 9.24
C THR A 117 11.74 -7.80 9.76
N LYS A 118 10.85 -7.87 10.73
CA LYS A 118 10.30 -9.14 11.27
C LYS A 118 8.81 -9.27 10.99
N GLY A 119 8.14 -8.14 10.85
CA GLY A 119 6.81 -8.12 10.30
C GLY A 119 6.28 -6.71 10.17
N ILE A 120 5.13 -6.62 9.53
CA ILE A 120 4.39 -5.38 9.34
C ILE A 120 2.98 -5.61 9.82
N LEU A 121 2.51 -4.78 10.75
CA LEU A 121 1.15 -4.79 11.24
C LEU A 121 0.36 -3.68 10.54
N LEU A 122 -0.72 -4.05 9.89
CA LEU A 122 -1.67 -3.15 9.26
C LEU A 122 -3.01 -3.31 9.98
N GLY A 123 -3.70 -2.20 10.23
CA GLY A 123 -4.99 -2.22 10.90
C GLY A 123 -5.96 -1.24 10.27
N GLY A 124 -7.23 -1.61 10.32
CA GLY A 124 -8.30 -0.85 9.69
C GLY A 124 -9.67 -1.36 10.09
N TYR A 125 -10.67 -0.93 9.36
CA TYR A 125 -12.04 -1.43 9.50
C TYR A 125 -12.64 -1.69 8.12
N THR A 126 -13.68 -2.51 8.09
CA THR A 126 -14.51 -2.77 6.90
C THR A 126 -15.96 -2.44 7.21
N GLN A 127 -16.69 -1.95 6.22
CA GLN A 127 -18.12 -1.67 6.28
C GLN A 127 -18.88 -2.56 5.28
N ALA A 128 -20.00 -3.14 5.70
CA ALA A 128 -20.95 -3.79 4.79
C ALA A 128 -21.81 -2.74 4.07
N GLU A 129 -22.21 -2.99 2.81
CA GLU A 129 -23.22 -2.14 2.13
C GLU A 129 -24.65 -2.54 2.53
N GLY A 130 -25.43 -1.56 2.99
CA GLY A 130 -26.81 -1.72 3.46
C GLY A 130 -27.28 -0.50 4.26
N ARG A 131 -28.59 -0.36 4.55
CA ARG A 131 -29.09 0.72 5.43
C ARG A 131 -28.31 0.65 6.75
N ILE A 132 -27.54 1.70 7.04
CA ILE A 132 -26.72 1.86 8.26
C ILE A 132 -27.49 1.36 9.49
N GLU A 133 -27.20 0.15 9.92
CA GLU A 133 -27.47 -0.28 11.29
C GLU A 133 -26.18 -0.05 12.09
N SER A 134 -26.31 0.25 13.38
CA SER A 134 -25.20 0.76 14.21
C SER A 134 -24.02 -0.21 14.41
N ASN A 135 -24.02 -1.38 13.77
CA ASN A 135 -23.12 -2.51 14.04
C ASN A 135 -22.41 -3.07 12.78
N ASP A 136 -22.39 -2.36 11.65
CA ASP A 136 -21.87 -2.89 10.37
C ASP A 136 -20.35 -2.70 10.16
N GLU A 137 -19.63 -2.24 11.19
CA GLU A 137 -18.17 -2.06 11.14
C GLU A 137 -17.44 -3.21 11.83
N THR A 138 -16.55 -3.88 11.08
CA THR A 138 -15.63 -4.88 11.64
C THR A 138 -14.20 -4.38 11.57
N PHE A 139 -13.51 -4.37 12.70
CA PHE A 139 -12.08 -4.08 12.74
C PHE A 139 -11.28 -5.28 12.26
N TRP A 140 -10.26 -5.03 11.46
CA TRP A 140 -9.33 -6.05 11.00
C TRP A 140 -7.90 -5.65 11.32
N MET A 141 -7.07 -6.69 11.44
CA MET A 141 -5.63 -6.56 11.64
C MET A 141 -4.93 -7.60 10.78
N LEU A 142 -4.01 -7.13 9.94
CA LEU A 142 -3.22 -7.95 9.04
C LEU A 142 -1.75 -7.90 9.49
N TYR A 143 -1.20 -9.07 9.80
CA TYR A 143 0.23 -9.23 10.07
C TYR A 143 0.92 -9.85 8.86
N LEU A 144 1.85 -9.13 8.26
CA LEU A 144 2.72 -9.63 7.22
C LEU A 144 4.04 -10.09 7.84
N ASN A 145 4.38 -11.36 7.64
CA ASN A 145 5.71 -11.85 7.96
C ASN A 145 6.67 -11.50 6.82
N SER A 146 7.88 -11.09 7.20
CA SER A 146 9.01 -10.77 6.29
C SER A 146 9.91 -11.98 6.09
#